data_AF-A0A656DAN8-F1
#
_entry.id   AF-A0A656DAN8-F1
#
_cell.length_a   1.000
_cell.length_b   1.000
_cell.length_c   1.000
_cell.angle_alpha   90.00
_cell.angle_beta   90.00
_cell.angle_gamma   90.00
#
_symmetry.space_group_name_H-M   'P 1'
#
loop_
_entity.id
_entity.type
_entity.pdbx_description
1 polymer ?
#
loop_
_entity_poly.entity_id
_entity_poly.type
_entity_poly.pdbx_seq_one_letter_code
_entity_poly.pdbx_strand_id
1 'polypeptide(L)'
;MKEGKKTKAFAEWFSIDPPFPDGIFGDERIVRGAYCNGGIMPLVGGELAKAAFDHGFEWYGVDILKRYYELAIKTKKSYLWYFPDGTPLSQEKMTSPRESATDCWGSSAMFYALMDGLAGVEDKLKLFKKIKLSPKWISAQIDNAQVSAVYKASGKGIYYEFKFDGEKITLEISIIDSFEKHFIDVSVLLPENSKASKVISNGKEIEFKNTKVEKSTYANFSMTLKDSAKVMIFLKK
;
A
#
# COMPACT_ATOMS: atom_id res chain seq x y z
N MET A 1 13.04 22.59 -12.27
CA MET A 1 13.85 21.91 -11.23
C MET A 1 14.96 21.18 -11.94
N LYS A 2 16.24 21.44 -11.60
CA LYS A 2 17.35 20.63 -12.11
C LYS A 2 17.18 19.22 -11.54
N GLU A 3 17.17 18.20 -12.40
CA GLU A 3 17.17 16.80 -11.99
C GLU A 3 18.26 16.61 -10.93
N GLY A 4 17.88 16.12 -9.74
CA GLY A 4 18.81 15.77 -8.69
C GLY A 4 19.84 14.79 -9.25
N LYS A 5 21.12 14.94 -8.86
CA LYS A 5 22.18 13.99 -9.24
C LYS A 5 21.70 12.57 -8.97
N LYS A 6 21.81 11.67 -9.96
CA LYS A 6 21.51 10.24 -9.76
C LYS A 6 22.28 9.73 -8.54
N THR A 7 21.53 9.41 -7.48
CA THR A 7 22.06 8.78 -6.28
C THR A 7 22.44 7.33 -6.59
N LYS A 8 23.46 6.82 -5.90
CA LYS A 8 23.82 5.38 -5.94
C LYS A 8 23.00 4.55 -4.95
N ALA A 9 22.09 5.19 -4.21
CA ALA A 9 21.26 4.49 -3.23
C ALA A 9 20.31 3.50 -3.92
N PHE A 10 20.04 2.37 -3.26
CA PHE A 10 19.09 1.37 -3.76
C PHE A 10 17.63 1.86 -3.73
N ALA A 11 17.35 2.90 -2.94
CA ALA A 11 16.04 3.49 -2.81
C ALA A 11 16.11 4.99 -2.52
N GLU A 12 14.99 5.64 -2.80
CA GLU A 12 14.72 7.07 -2.67
C GLU A 12 14.09 7.45 -1.32
N TRP A 13 14.09 6.52 -0.35
CA TRP A 13 13.42 6.70 0.95
C TRP A 13 14.30 7.42 1.97
N PHE A 14 14.97 8.49 1.54
CA PHE A 14 15.93 9.20 2.37
C PHE A 14 15.27 9.85 3.58
N SER A 15 15.90 9.72 4.75
CA SER A 15 15.55 10.49 5.94
C SER A 15 15.82 11.99 5.75
N ILE A 16 16.98 12.34 5.17
CA ILE A 16 17.36 13.70 4.73
C ILE A 16 18.16 13.59 3.43
N ASP A 17 17.84 14.40 2.42
CA ASP A 17 18.62 14.53 1.18
C ASP A 17 18.74 16.02 0.78
N PRO A 18 19.96 16.58 0.61
CA PRO A 18 21.27 15.94 0.78
C PRO A 18 21.66 15.73 2.26
N PRO A 19 22.48 14.72 2.59
CA PRO A 19 22.97 14.50 3.94
C PRO A 19 24.00 15.58 4.35
N PHE A 20 24.07 15.87 5.65
CA PHE A 20 25.11 16.69 6.24
C PHE A 20 26.51 16.05 6.13
N PRO A 21 27.59 16.86 6.19
CA PRO A 21 28.95 16.33 6.26
C PRO A 21 29.21 15.41 7.45
N ASP A 22 30.17 14.49 7.29
CA ASP A 22 30.58 13.59 8.36
C ASP A 22 31.20 14.38 9.52
N GLY A 23 30.90 13.99 10.76
CA GLY A 23 31.43 14.66 11.95
C GLY A 23 30.86 16.06 12.20
N ILE A 24 29.81 16.47 11.47
CA ILE A 24 29.17 17.77 11.66
C ILE A 24 28.76 17.94 13.13
N PHE A 25 28.83 19.16 13.65
CA PHE A 25 28.59 19.48 15.06
C PHE A 25 29.55 18.81 16.07
N GLY A 26 30.66 18.23 15.60
CA GLY A 26 31.67 17.60 16.45
C GLY A 26 31.31 16.20 16.94
N ASP A 27 30.34 15.53 16.33
CA ASP A 27 29.97 14.14 16.64
C ASP A 27 30.34 13.22 15.47
N GLU A 28 31.40 12.43 15.64
CA GLU A 28 31.92 11.49 14.63
C GLU A 28 30.93 10.39 14.24
N ARG A 29 29.87 10.17 15.04
CA ARG A 29 28.80 9.21 14.72
C ARG A 29 27.83 9.73 13.66
N ILE A 30 27.84 11.04 13.39
CA ILE A 30 27.06 11.61 12.30
C ILE A 30 27.78 11.34 10.99
N VAL A 31 27.38 10.24 10.34
CA VAL A 31 27.95 9.76 9.08
C VAL A 31 26.90 9.87 7.97
N ARG A 32 27.31 10.29 6.78
CA ARG A 32 26.44 10.33 5.59
C ARG A 32 25.88 8.96 5.28
N GLY A 33 24.59 8.91 4.98
CA GLY A 33 23.89 7.66 4.67
C GLY A 33 23.53 6.84 5.91
N ALA A 34 23.83 7.30 7.12
CA ALA A 34 23.46 6.64 8.36
C ALA A 34 22.28 7.35 9.01
N TYR A 35 21.36 6.58 9.60
CA TYR A 35 20.32 7.10 10.49
C TYR A 35 19.52 8.26 9.86
N CYS A 36 19.22 9.31 10.62
CA CYS A 36 18.59 10.54 10.13
C CYS A 36 19.43 11.31 9.10
N ASN A 37 20.73 11.03 8.95
CA ASN A 37 21.62 11.78 8.05
C ASN A 37 21.74 11.11 6.67
N GLY A 38 20.59 10.92 6.00
CA GLY A 38 20.51 10.33 4.67
C GLY A 38 20.49 8.81 4.62
N GLY A 39 20.24 8.15 5.77
CA GLY A 39 19.85 6.74 5.78
C GLY A 39 18.54 6.52 5.04
N ILE A 40 18.40 5.33 4.45
CA ILE A 40 17.18 4.89 3.79
C ILE A 40 16.20 4.39 4.86
N MET A 41 15.05 5.03 4.96
CA MET A 41 14.08 4.87 6.03
C MET A 41 12.77 4.30 5.48
N PRO A 42 12.39 3.04 5.77
CA PRO A 42 11.14 2.45 5.29
C PRO A 42 9.88 3.21 5.71
N LEU A 43 9.93 4.03 6.74
CA LEU A 43 8.85 4.96 7.08
C LEU A 43 8.52 5.89 5.89
N VAL A 44 9.54 6.52 5.29
CA VAL A 44 9.37 7.36 4.08
C VAL A 44 8.92 6.50 2.91
N GLY A 45 9.49 5.30 2.75
CA GLY A 45 9.09 4.38 1.68
C GLY A 45 7.60 4.00 1.76
N GLY A 46 7.10 3.69 2.96
CA GLY A 46 5.69 3.38 3.18
C GLY A 46 4.76 4.54 2.81
N GLU A 47 5.06 5.76 3.27
CA GLU A 47 4.29 6.96 2.93
C GLU A 47 4.32 7.25 1.41
N LEU A 48 5.48 7.11 0.78
CA LEU A 48 5.62 7.24 -0.68
C LEU A 48 4.81 6.18 -1.42
N ALA A 49 4.83 4.93 -0.97
CA ALA A 49 4.04 3.86 -1.57
C ALA A 49 2.54 4.14 -1.44
N LYS A 50 2.08 4.58 -0.26
CA LYS A 50 0.68 4.95 -0.06
C LYS A 50 0.27 6.10 -0.98
N ALA A 51 1.08 7.15 -1.05
CA ALA A 51 0.83 8.28 -1.95
C ALA A 51 0.79 7.82 -3.42
N ALA A 52 1.69 6.93 -3.83
CA ALA A 52 1.69 6.37 -5.17
C ALA A 52 0.37 5.67 -5.52
N PHE A 53 -0.18 4.87 -4.59
CA PHE A 53 -1.49 4.23 -4.75
C PHE A 53 -2.66 5.21 -4.79
N ASP A 54 -2.58 6.35 -4.11
CA ASP A 54 -3.64 7.36 -4.11
C ASP A 54 -3.62 8.25 -5.37
N HIS A 55 -2.49 8.29 -6.08
CA HIS A 55 -2.23 9.25 -7.16
C HIS A 55 -1.96 8.62 -8.53
N GLY A 56 -2.38 7.38 -8.80
CA GLY A 56 -2.27 6.82 -10.16
C GLY A 56 -0.90 6.24 -10.52
N PHE A 57 -0.06 5.95 -9.52
CA PHE A 57 1.29 5.39 -9.67
C PHE A 57 1.40 4.01 -9.00
N GLU A 58 0.41 3.15 -9.22
CA GLU A 58 0.25 1.90 -8.45
C GLU A 58 1.44 0.95 -8.63
N TRP A 59 1.99 0.87 -9.85
CA TRP A 59 3.18 0.07 -10.14
C TRP A 59 4.38 0.49 -9.28
N TYR A 60 4.52 1.79 -9.00
CA TYR A 60 5.60 2.33 -8.19
C TYR A 60 5.37 2.03 -6.70
N GLY A 61 4.12 2.12 -6.24
CA GLY A 61 3.76 1.66 -4.89
C GLY A 61 4.07 0.17 -4.69
N VAL A 62 3.74 -0.69 -5.67
CA VAL A 62 4.08 -2.11 -5.65
C VAL A 62 5.59 -2.34 -5.63
N ASP A 63 6.34 -1.62 -6.47
CA ASP A 63 7.80 -1.72 -6.52
C ASP A 63 8.42 -1.43 -5.16
N ILE A 64 7.99 -0.37 -4.48
CA ILE A 64 8.45 -0.03 -3.13
C ILE A 64 8.17 -1.16 -2.15
N LEU A 65 6.93 -1.68 -2.13
CA LEU A 65 6.55 -2.78 -1.24
C LEU A 65 7.38 -4.04 -1.49
N LYS A 66 7.67 -4.37 -2.76
CA LYS A 66 8.54 -5.50 -3.14
C LYS A 66 9.98 -5.28 -2.68
N ARG A 67 10.56 -4.10 -2.93
CA ARG A 67 11.93 -3.77 -2.45
C ARG A 67 12.05 -3.91 -0.93
N TYR A 68 11.04 -3.46 -0.17
CA TYR A 68 11.03 -3.62 1.28
C TYR A 68 10.88 -5.09 1.71
N TYR A 69 9.98 -5.84 1.07
CA TYR A 69 9.81 -7.26 1.34
C TYR A 69 11.12 -8.04 1.19
N GLU A 70 11.90 -7.79 0.14
CA GLU A 70 13.19 -8.42 -0.09
C GLU A 70 14.21 -8.14 1.04
N LEU A 71 14.26 -6.90 1.55
CA LEU A 71 15.10 -6.55 2.70
C LEU A 71 14.67 -7.31 3.96
N ALA A 72 13.36 -7.31 4.21
CA ALA A 72 12.80 -7.90 5.42
C ALA A 72 12.93 -9.43 5.44
N ILE A 73 12.65 -10.11 4.32
CA ILE A 73 12.71 -11.57 4.24
C ILE A 73 14.14 -12.10 4.30
N LYS A 74 15.09 -11.41 3.66
CA LYS A 74 16.52 -11.77 3.66
C LYS A 74 17.09 -11.79 5.07
N THR A 75 16.64 -10.87 5.93
CA THR A 75 17.16 -10.70 7.29
C THR A 75 16.23 -11.26 8.37
N LYS A 76 14.99 -11.61 8.03
CA LYS A 76 13.88 -11.94 8.94
C LYS A 76 13.66 -10.85 10.01
N LYS A 77 13.86 -9.60 9.63
CA LYS A 77 13.92 -8.42 10.51
C LYS A 77 13.30 -7.21 9.82
N SER A 78 12.89 -6.21 10.58
CA SER A 78 12.24 -4.98 10.08
C SER A 78 12.94 -3.74 10.61
N TYR A 79 14.17 -3.51 10.15
CA TYR A 79 14.96 -2.33 10.54
C TYR A 79 14.29 -1.02 10.12
N LEU A 80 14.46 0.04 10.91
CA LEU A 80 13.94 1.38 10.60
C LEU A 80 14.93 2.21 9.77
N TRP A 81 16.23 1.90 9.78
CA TRP A 81 17.19 2.45 8.80
C TRP A 81 18.05 1.40 8.11
N TYR A 82 18.36 1.70 6.85
CA TYR A 82 19.35 1.03 6.01
C TYR A 82 20.34 2.05 5.49
N PHE A 83 21.58 1.62 5.25
CA PHE A 83 22.50 2.40 4.45
C PHE A 83 22.04 2.50 2.99
N PRO A 84 22.54 3.47 2.21
CA PRO A 84 22.24 3.58 0.78
C PRO A 84 22.55 2.33 -0.05
N ASP A 85 23.43 1.44 0.42
CA ASP A 85 23.73 0.16 -0.23
C ASP A 85 22.76 -0.98 0.13
N GLY A 86 21.76 -0.72 0.99
CA GLY A 86 20.77 -1.68 1.45
C GLY A 86 21.20 -2.53 2.64
N THR A 87 22.38 -2.30 3.20
CA THR A 87 22.79 -2.96 4.45
C THR A 87 22.02 -2.38 5.64
N PRO A 88 21.52 -3.20 6.58
CA PRO A 88 20.90 -2.68 7.79
C PRO A 88 21.87 -1.82 8.59
N LEU A 89 21.36 -0.72 9.17
CA LEU A 89 22.17 0.13 10.04
C LEU A 89 22.62 -0.66 11.29
N SER A 90 23.91 -0.60 11.62
CA SER A 90 24.46 -1.21 12.83
C SER A 90 24.32 -0.27 14.04
N GLN A 91 24.14 -0.84 15.25
CA GLN A 91 23.98 -0.06 16.49
C GLN A 91 25.15 0.90 16.77
N GLU A 92 26.37 0.53 16.38
CA GLU A 92 27.57 1.37 16.57
C GLU A 92 27.52 2.68 15.79
N LYS A 93 26.76 2.72 14.69
CA LYS A 93 26.60 3.89 13.82
C LYS A 93 25.27 4.61 14.03
N MET A 94 24.59 4.31 15.15
CA MET A 94 23.36 4.96 15.56
C MET A 94 23.63 5.97 16.66
N THR A 95 23.00 7.14 16.55
CA THR A 95 23.03 8.15 17.63
C THR A 95 21.91 7.97 18.65
N SER A 96 20.97 7.03 18.40
CA SER A 96 19.88 6.69 19.31
C SER A 96 20.07 5.31 19.96
N PRO A 97 19.99 5.20 21.30
CA PRO A 97 20.37 3.99 22.04
C PRO A 97 19.33 2.85 22.08
N ARG A 98 18.26 2.85 21.26
CA ARG A 98 17.13 1.90 21.47
C ARG A 98 16.42 1.32 20.26
N GLU A 99 16.85 1.57 19.03
CA GLU A 99 16.19 0.93 17.89
C GLU A 99 16.61 -0.56 17.80
N SER A 100 15.60 -1.38 17.53
CA SER A 100 15.74 -2.84 17.45
C SER A 100 15.65 -3.31 16.01
N ALA A 101 16.18 -4.49 15.75
CA ALA A 101 15.99 -5.21 14.49
C ALA A 101 14.51 -5.53 14.16
N THR A 102 13.58 -5.21 15.07
CA THR A 102 12.14 -5.43 14.95
C THR A 102 11.38 -4.14 15.21
N ASP A 103 11.98 -2.98 14.90
CA ASP A 103 11.30 -1.70 15.04
C ASP A 103 10.06 -1.66 14.14
N CYS A 104 8.95 -1.20 14.70
CA CYS A 104 7.66 -1.21 14.03
C CYS A 104 7.40 0.06 13.23
N TRP A 105 8.19 1.14 13.38
CA TRP A 105 7.89 2.41 12.73
C TRP A 105 7.95 2.29 11.21
N GLY A 106 9.03 1.70 10.68
CA GLY A 106 9.18 1.51 9.23
C GLY A 106 8.23 0.44 8.69
N SER A 107 8.08 -0.68 9.40
CA SER A 107 7.23 -1.79 8.95
C SER A 107 5.74 -1.45 9.01
N SER A 108 5.30 -0.64 9.97
CA SER A 108 3.89 -0.22 10.09
C SER A 108 3.48 0.70 8.93
N ALA A 109 4.34 1.62 8.50
CA ALA A 109 4.06 2.45 7.32
C ALA A 109 4.01 1.62 6.02
N MET A 110 4.91 0.65 5.88
CA MET A 110 4.88 -0.30 4.75
C MET A 110 3.63 -1.18 4.78
N PHE A 111 3.25 -1.67 5.97
CA PHE A 111 2.02 -2.44 6.15
C PHE A 111 0.76 -1.60 5.89
N TYR A 112 0.76 -0.34 6.30
CA TYR A 112 -0.30 0.63 5.99
C TYR A 112 -0.45 0.81 4.47
N ALA A 113 0.65 1.01 3.74
CA ALA A 113 0.62 1.09 2.28
C ALA A 113 0.14 -0.22 1.61
N LEU A 114 0.48 -1.38 2.17
CA LEU A 114 -0.03 -2.67 1.71
C LEU A 114 -1.55 -2.80 1.93
N MET A 115 -2.04 -2.49 3.13
CA MET A 115 -3.46 -2.69 3.50
C MET A 115 -4.38 -1.63 2.90
N ASP A 116 -4.09 -0.36 3.10
CA ASP A 116 -4.95 0.75 2.66
C ASP A 116 -4.66 1.13 1.20
N GLY A 117 -3.42 0.94 0.74
CA GLY A 117 -3.00 1.27 -0.62
C GLY A 117 -3.29 0.15 -1.61
N LEU A 118 -2.55 -0.96 -1.54
CA LEU A 118 -2.61 -2.05 -2.52
C LEU A 118 -3.88 -2.92 -2.36
N ALA A 119 -4.10 -3.46 -1.16
CA ALA A 119 -5.31 -4.21 -0.84
C ALA A 119 -6.54 -3.29 -0.78
N GLY A 120 -6.33 -2.00 -0.54
CA GLY A 120 -7.35 -0.97 -0.73
C GLY A 120 -8.47 -1.00 0.29
N VAL A 121 -8.21 -1.43 1.53
CA VAL A 121 -9.25 -1.48 2.57
C VAL A 121 -9.08 -0.28 3.51
N GLU A 122 -9.97 0.70 3.41
CA GLU A 122 -9.93 1.89 4.27
C GLU A 122 -11.25 1.99 5.07
N ASP A 123 -11.18 1.97 6.41
CA ASP A 123 -12.33 2.32 7.26
C ASP A 123 -12.50 3.85 7.25
N LYS A 124 -13.61 4.31 6.66
CA LYS A 124 -13.95 5.73 6.52
C LYS A 124 -14.91 6.22 7.62
N LEU A 125 -15.24 5.36 8.58
CA LEU A 125 -15.99 5.76 9.76
C LEU A 125 -15.45 5.05 11.01
N LYS A 126 -16.23 4.12 11.57
CA LYS A 126 -15.82 3.27 12.69
C LYS A 126 -16.42 1.90 12.48
N LEU A 127 -15.71 0.87 12.90
CA LEU A 127 -16.18 -0.51 12.83
C LEU A 127 -16.64 -0.89 11.41
N PHE A 128 -15.97 -0.35 10.39
CA PHE A 128 -16.29 -0.58 8.99
C PHE A 128 -17.72 -0.18 8.58
N LYS A 129 -18.38 0.75 9.29
CA LYS A 129 -19.72 1.26 8.90
C LYS A 129 -19.73 1.96 7.54
N LYS A 130 -18.62 2.62 7.19
CA LYS A 130 -18.36 3.16 5.86
C LYS A 130 -16.97 2.73 5.43
N ILE A 131 -16.86 2.12 4.25
CA ILE A 131 -15.64 1.51 3.76
C ILE A 131 -15.34 2.09 2.38
N LYS A 132 -14.08 2.46 2.13
CA LYS A 132 -13.57 2.59 0.76
C LYS A 132 -12.83 1.30 0.44
N LEU A 133 -13.29 0.59 -0.59
CA LEU A 133 -12.69 -0.65 -1.08
C LEU A 133 -12.08 -0.40 -2.46
N SER A 134 -10.76 -0.35 -2.54
CA SER A 134 -10.04 -0.03 -3.77
C SER A 134 -8.89 -1.00 -4.06
N PRO A 135 -9.18 -2.27 -4.41
CA PRO A 135 -8.16 -3.26 -4.71
C PRO A 135 -7.37 -2.87 -5.96
N LYS A 136 -6.05 -2.98 -5.89
CA LYS A 136 -5.11 -2.62 -6.97
C LYS A 136 -4.21 -3.78 -7.40
N TRP A 137 -4.66 -5.02 -7.15
CA TRP A 137 -3.88 -6.25 -7.40
C TRP A 137 -3.38 -6.42 -8.83
N ILE A 138 -4.08 -5.86 -9.82
CA ILE A 138 -3.64 -5.83 -11.22
C ILE A 138 -2.26 -5.18 -11.36
N SER A 139 -1.98 -4.10 -10.62
CA SER A 139 -0.66 -3.45 -10.62
C SER A 139 0.45 -4.33 -10.05
N ALA A 140 0.09 -5.31 -9.22
CA ALA A 140 1.02 -6.30 -8.66
C ALA A 140 1.16 -7.55 -9.52
N GLN A 141 0.44 -7.64 -10.65
CA GLN A 141 0.32 -8.83 -11.49
C GLN A 141 -0.21 -10.03 -10.70
N ILE A 142 -1.20 -9.79 -9.85
CA ILE A 142 -1.85 -10.80 -9.02
C ILE A 142 -3.29 -11.00 -9.52
N ASP A 143 -3.55 -12.19 -10.03
CA ASP A 143 -4.87 -12.57 -10.54
C ASP A 143 -5.83 -12.98 -9.42
N ASN A 144 -5.31 -13.46 -8.29
CA ASN A 144 -6.11 -13.95 -7.17
C ASN A 144 -5.55 -13.44 -5.84
N ALA A 145 -6.39 -12.83 -5.01
CA ALA A 145 -6.02 -12.38 -3.68
C ALA A 145 -7.16 -12.56 -2.69
N GLN A 146 -6.82 -12.84 -1.43
CA GLN A 146 -7.76 -12.88 -0.31
C GLN A 146 -7.26 -11.91 0.76
N VAL A 147 -8.16 -11.07 1.26
CA VAL A 147 -7.81 -10.02 2.22
C VAL A 147 -8.82 -10.01 3.35
N SER A 148 -8.32 -9.94 4.58
CA SER A 148 -9.13 -9.75 5.78
C SER A 148 -8.57 -8.60 6.60
N ALA A 149 -9.42 -7.63 6.95
CA ALA A 149 -9.11 -6.57 7.88
C ALA A 149 -10.10 -6.64 9.05
N VAL A 150 -9.60 -6.91 10.25
CA VAL A 150 -10.43 -7.16 11.43
C VAL A 150 -9.92 -6.39 12.63
N TYR A 151 -10.81 -5.64 13.27
CA TYR A 151 -10.56 -5.10 14.60
C TYR A 151 -10.82 -6.19 15.63
N LYS A 152 -9.76 -6.88 16.06
CA LYS A 152 -9.82 -8.02 16.98
C LYS A 152 -10.64 -7.71 18.25
N ALA A 153 -10.53 -6.50 18.79
CA ALA A 153 -11.22 -6.11 20.01
C ALA A 153 -12.76 -6.06 19.87
N SER A 154 -13.28 -5.74 18.69
CA SER A 154 -14.73 -5.64 18.44
C SER A 154 -15.30 -6.79 17.61
N GLY A 155 -14.44 -7.62 17.01
CA GLY A 155 -14.84 -8.68 16.08
C GLY A 155 -15.31 -8.16 14.71
N LYS A 156 -15.39 -6.84 14.51
CA LYS A 156 -15.86 -6.23 13.26
C LYS A 156 -14.75 -6.19 12.22
N GLY A 157 -15.11 -6.48 10.99
CA GLY A 157 -14.15 -6.51 9.90
C GLY A 157 -14.79 -6.62 8.52
N ILE A 158 -13.92 -6.70 7.52
CA ILE A 158 -14.26 -6.98 6.13
C ILE A 158 -13.30 -8.05 5.61
N TYR A 159 -13.86 -8.97 4.84
CA TYR A 159 -13.15 -9.93 4.01
C TYR A 159 -13.49 -9.67 2.56
N TYR A 160 -12.53 -9.82 1.66
CA TYR A 160 -12.85 -9.98 0.25
C TYR A 160 -11.91 -10.96 -0.46
N GLU A 161 -12.45 -11.61 -1.49
CA GLU A 161 -11.68 -12.29 -2.53
C GLU A 161 -11.68 -11.46 -3.79
N PHE A 162 -10.52 -11.31 -4.40
CA PHE A 162 -10.33 -10.73 -5.72
C PHE A 162 -9.93 -11.84 -6.69
N LYS A 163 -10.57 -11.87 -7.87
CA LYS A 163 -10.21 -12.76 -8.98
C LYS A 163 -10.24 -11.99 -10.29
N PHE A 164 -9.21 -12.15 -11.10
CA PHE A 164 -9.12 -11.64 -12.46
C PHE A 164 -8.85 -12.80 -13.42
N ASP A 165 -9.64 -12.92 -14.49
CA ASP A 165 -9.53 -14.01 -15.47
C ASP A 165 -9.17 -13.53 -16.89
N GLY A 166 -8.80 -12.26 -17.03
CA GLY A 166 -8.52 -11.63 -18.32
C GLY A 166 -9.71 -10.88 -18.93
N GLU A 167 -10.94 -11.30 -18.63
CA GLU A 167 -12.16 -10.72 -19.21
C GLU A 167 -13.00 -9.94 -18.18
N LYS A 168 -12.93 -10.36 -16.91
CA LYS A 168 -13.65 -9.73 -15.82
C LYS A 168 -12.86 -9.77 -14.52
N ILE A 169 -13.20 -8.84 -13.64
CA ILE A 169 -12.78 -8.86 -12.25
C ILE A 169 -13.98 -9.29 -11.39
N THR A 170 -13.78 -10.27 -10.52
CA THR A 170 -14.77 -10.72 -9.54
C THR A 170 -14.31 -10.33 -8.14
N LEU A 171 -15.19 -9.70 -7.37
CA LEU A 171 -15.02 -9.45 -5.95
C LEU A 171 -16.07 -10.23 -5.18
N GLU A 172 -15.65 -11.07 -4.24
CA GLU A 172 -16.56 -11.66 -3.25
C GLU A 172 -16.30 -10.98 -1.92
N ILE A 173 -17.24 -10.13 -1.47
CA ILE A 173 -17.08 -9.24 -0.33
C ILE A 173 -17.98 -9.74 0.80
N SER A 174 -17.43 -9.86 2.00
CA SER A 174 -18.16 -10.25 3.21
C SER A 174 -17.84 -9.29 4.35
N ILE A 175 -18.87 -8.83 5.05
CA ILE A 175 -18.70 -8.10 6.31
C ILE A 175 -18.67 -9.13 7.44
N ILE A 176 -17.67 -9.00 8.31
CA ILE A 176 -17.48 -9.89 9.44
C ILE A 176 -18.29 -9.33 10.60
N ASP A 177 -19.14 -10.20 11.17
CA ASP A 177 -20.01 -9.89 12.30
C ASP A 177 -21.00 -8.73 12.01
N SER A 178 -21.68 -8.80 10.86
CA SER A 178 -22.67 -7.80 10.42
C SER A 178 -24.03 -7.98 11.07
N PHE A 179 -24.47 -6.98 11.84
CA PHE A 179 -25.86 -6.85 12.29
C PHE A 179 -26.59 -5.66 11.65
N GLU A 180 -25.83 -4.77 10.98
CA GLU A 180 -26.30 -3.51 10.43
C GLU A 180 -25.94 -3.40 8.94
N LYS A 181 -26.43 -2.34 8.29
CA LYS A 181 -26.05 -2.00 6.91
C LYS A 181 -24.72 -1.23 6.91
N HIS A 182 -23.83 -1.61 6.00
CA HIS A 182 -22.53 -1.02 5.76
C HIS A 182 -22.52 -0.35 4.39
N PHE A 183 -21.94 0.84 4.29
CA PHE A 183 -21.77 1.57 3.03
C PHE A 183 -20.39 1.31 2.47
N ILE A 184 -20.30 0.87 1.22
CA ILE A 184 -19.04 0.52 0.58
C ILE A 184 -18.92 1.32 -0.72
N ASP A 185 -17.92 2.20 -0.76
CA ASP A 185 -17.50 2.91 -1.96
C ASP A 185 -16.38 2.11 -2.61
N VAL A 186 -16.67 1.50 -3.76
CA VAL A 186 -15.74 0.61 -4.47
C VAL A 186 -15.06 1.37 -5.60
N SER A 187 -13.74 1.22 -5.71
CA SER A 187 -12.92 1.81 -6.78
C SER A 187 -11.83 0.83 -7.21
N VAL A 188 -12.13 -0.01 -8.19
CA VAL A 188 -11.25 -1.13 -8.57
C VAL A 188 -10.37 -0.72 -9.75
N LEU A 189 -9.06 -0.91 -9.60
CA LEU A 189 -8.10 -0.69 -10.70
C LEU A 189 -8.37 -1.68 -11.82
N LEU A 190 -8.49 -1.17 -13.04
CA LEU A 190 -8.66 -1.98 -14.24
C LEU A 190 -7.31 -2.19 -14.95
N PRO A 191 -7.16 -3.26 -15.74
CA PRO A 191 -6.01 -3.44 -16.60
C PRO A 191 -5.79 -2.24 -17.54
N GLU A 192 -4.53 -2.03 -17.93
CA GLU A 192 -4.19 -0.96 -18.87
C GLU A 192 -5.04 -1.05 -20.15
N ASN A 193 -5.42 0.12 -20.66
CA ASN A 193 -6.25 0.25 -21.87
C ASN A 193 -7.59 -0.50 -21.79
N SER A 194 -8.10 -0.77 -20.59
CA SER A 194 -9.42 -1.39 -20.40
C SER A 194 -10.37 -0.44 -19.68
N LYS A 195 -11.67 -0.61 -19.94
CA LYS A 195 -12.76 0.06 -19.23
C LYS A 195 -13.77 -0.98 -18.78
N ALA A 196 -14.50 -0.68 -17.70
CA ALA A 196 -15.65 -1.48 -17.33
C ALA A 196 -16.79 -1.20 -18.33
N SER A 197 -17.36 -2.27 -18.88
CA SER A 197 -18.52 -2.23 -19.76
C SER A 197 -19.82 -2.51 -19.01
N LYS A 198 -19.74 -3.31 -17.94
CA LYS A 198 -20.88 -3.71 -17.11
C LYS A 198 -20.42 -4.08 -15.71
N VAL A 199 -21.21 -3.74 -14.69
CA VAL A 199 -21.01 -4.18 -13.31
C VAL A 199 -22.27 -4.88 -12.81
N ILE A 200 -22.12 -6.11 -12.33
CA ILE A 200 -23.20 -6.93 -11.77
C ILE A 200 -22.92 -7.15 -10.28
N SER A 201 -23.87 -6.81 -9.41
CA SER A 201 -23.84 -7.14 -7.99
C SER A 201 -25.01 -8.08 -7.65
N ASN A 202 -24.69 -9.26 -7.10
CA ASN A 202 -25.68 -10.28 -6.74
C ASN A 202 -26.68 -10.61 -7.86
N GLY A 203 -26.19 -10.70 -9.10
CA GLY A 203 -26.98 -11.02 -10.29
C GLY A 203 -27.73 -9.83 -10.90
N LYS A 204 -27.69 -8.63 -10.31
CA LYS A 204 -28.32 -7.40 -10.83
C LYS A 204 -27.28 -6.43 -11.35
N GLU A 205 -27.55 -5.85 -12.51
CA GLU A 205 -26.72 -4.77 -13.04
C GLU A 205 -26.88 -3.51 -12.17
N ILE A 206 -25.77 -2.83 -11.89
CA ILE A 206 -25.73 -1.62 -11.09
C ILE A 206 -25.07 -0.48 -11.86
N GLU A 207 -25.43 0.75 -11.51
CA GLU A 207 -24.76 1.93 -12.05
C GLU A 207 -23.31 2.00 -11.57
N PHE A 208 -22.42 2.42 -12.47
CA PHE A 208 -21.00 2.60 -12.19
C PHE A 208 -20.42 3.71 -13.08
N LYS A 209 -19.23 4.16 -12.72
CA LYS A 209 -18.48 5.18 -13.46
C LYS A 209 -17.05 4.72 -13.72
N ASN A 210 -16.63 4.79 -14.98
CA ASN A 210 -15.21 4.73 -15.33
C ASN A 210 -14.56 6.09 -14.98
N THR A 211 -13.55 6.09 -14.12
CA THR A 211 -12.72 7.29 -13.86
C THR A 211 -11.28 7.04 -14.23
N LYS A 212 -10.53 8.13 -14.42
CA LYS A 212 -9.10 8.09 -14.68
C LYS A 212 -8.37 8.88 -13.60
N VAL A 213 -7.31 8.31 -13.06
CA VAL A 213 -6.36 8.98 -12.16
C VAL A 213 -5.00 8.85 -12.82
N GLU A 214 -4.42 9.97 -13.24
CA GLU A 214 -3.24 9.98 -14.11
C GLU A 214 -3.42 9.09 -15.35
N LYS A 215 -2.72 7.95 -15.41
CA LYS A 215 -2.81 6.97 -16.50
C LYS A 215 -3.73 5.79 -16.18
N SER A 216 -4.06 5.58 -14.92
CA SER A 216 -4.81 4.43 -14.41
C SER A 216 -6.32 4.62 -14.55
N THR A 217 -7.03 3.56 -14.90
CA THR A 217 -8.49 3.56 -15.08
C THR A 217 -9.15 2.73 -13.99
N TYR A 218 -10.27 3.22 -13.45
CA TYR A 218 -11.00 2.60 -12.35
C TYR A 218 -12.47 2.43 -12.68
N ALA A 219 -13.06 1.32 -12.22
CA ALA A 219 -14.50 1.18 -12.12
C ALA A 219 -14.95 1.59 -10.71
N ASN A 220 -15.81 2.60 -10.63
CA ASN A 220 -16.31 3.13 -9.37
C ASN A 220 -17.82 2.93 -9.24
N PHE A 221 -18.26 2.48 -8.09
CA PHE A 221 -19.67 2.32 -7.75
C PHE A 221 -19.80 2.28 -6.23
N SER A 222 -20.99 2.57 -5.74
CA SER A 222 -21.30 2.50 -4.32
C SER A 222 -22.38 1.45 -4.09
N MET A 223 -22.30 0.76 -2.96
CA MET A 223 -23.27 -0.25 -2.58
C MET A 223 -23.50 -0.26 -1.08
N THR A 224 -24.66 -0.77 -0.68
CA THR A 224 -24.97 -1.04 0.72
C THR A 224 -24.98 -2.54 0.94
N LEU A 225 -24.20 -3.02 1.90
CA LEU A 225 -24.08 -4.43 2.23
C LEU A 225 -24.62 -4.68 3.63
N LYS A 226 -25.32 -5.80 3.84
CA LYS A 226 -25.52 -6.34 5.17
C LYS A 226 -24.46 -7.42 5.44
N ASP A 227 -24.53 -8.53 4.73
CA ASP A 227 -23.68 -9.70 5.02
C ASP A 227 -22.61 -9.91 3.95
N SER A 228 -23.01 -10.21 2.71
CA SER A 228 -22.06 -10.46 1.62
C SER A 228 -22.61 -10.05 0.26
N ALA A 229 -21.71 -9.78 -0.69
CA ALA A 229 -22.04 -9.63 -2.09
C ALA A 229 -20.96 -10.20 -3.01
N LYS A 230 -21.42 -10.67 -4.16
CA LYS A 230 -20.59 -11.01 -5.30
C LYS A 230 -20.75 -9.94 -6.36
N VAL A 231 -19.64 -9.26 -6.67
CA VAL A 231 -19.56 -8.23 -7.70
C VAL A 231 -18.72 -8.76 -8.87
N MET A 232 -19.23 -8.60 -10.09
CA MET A 232 -18.53 -8.92 -11.33
C MET A 232 -18.43 -7.67 -12.19
N ILE A 233 -17.22 -7.33 -12.60
CA ILE A 233 -16.88 -6.16 -13.41
C ILE A 233 -16.38 -6.69 -14.75
N PHE A 234 -17.19 -6.56 -15.80
CA PHE A 234 -16.84 -7.00 -17.15
C PHE A 234 -16.03 -5.91 -17.85
N LEU A 235 -14.96 -6.33 -18.52
CA LEU A 235 -14.04 -5.42 -19.19
C LEU A 235 -14.40 -5.26 -20.68
N LYS A 236 -13.98 -4.14 -21.24
CA LYS A 236 -13.94 -3.86 -22.68
C LYS A 236 -12.62 -3.15 -22.98
N LYS A 237 -11.93 -3.61 -24.02
CA LYS A 237 -10.74 -2.94 -24.57
C LYS A 237 -11.14 -1.73 -25.40
#